data_AF-A0A6M3KQ56-F1
#
_entry.id   AF-A0A6M3KQ56-F1
#
_cell.length_a   1.000
_cell.length_b   1.000
_cell.length_c   1.000
_cell.angle_alpha   90.00
_cell.angle_beta   90.00
_cell.angle_gamma   90.00
#
_symmetry.space_group_name_H-M   'P 1'
#
loop_
_entity.id
_entity.type
_entity.pdbx_description
1 polymer ?
#
loop_
_entity_poly.entity_id
_entity_poly.type
_entity_poly.pdbx_seq_one_letter_code
_entity_poly.pdbx_strand_id
1 'polypeptide(L)'
;MNDPNRGVSQELLTLYKRESYERFRLQLFEAIEILLTDFEMTWDDLADKLQQLTCVGTSGITLKQKIGWSESLTDEFLNDVAAVFSMELHLIFRPRLPGTLL
;
A
#
# COMPACT_ATOMS: atom_id res chain seq x y z
N MET A 1 18.97 10.80 30.49
CA MET A 1 18.17 10.63 29.26
C MET A 1 16.93 11.49 29.43
N ASN A 2 16.90 12.67 28.81
CA ASN A 2 15.75 13.58 28.93
C ASN A 2 14.68 13.05 27.98
N ASP A 3 13.57 12.56 28.54
CA ASP A 3 12.38 12.23 27.75
C ASP A 3 11.96 13.49 26.99
N PRO A 4 11.98 13.49 25.64
CA PRO A 4 11.66 14.66 24.84
C PRO A 4 10.20 15.11 24.98
N ASN A 5 9.35 14.27 25.60
CA ASN A 5 7.93 14.56 25.82
C ASN A 5 7.62 15.02 27.25
N ARG A 6 8.65 15.22 28.09
CA ARG A 6 8.47 15.61 29.49
C ARG A 6 7.92 17.03 29.59
N GLY A 7 6.61 17.16 29.79
CA GLY A 7 5.91 18.45 29.94
C GLY A 7 4.96 18.81 28.79
N VAL A 8 4.83 17.96 27.76
CA VAL A 8 3.88 18.17 26.67
C VAL A 8 2.50 17.64 27.09
N SER A 9 1.44 18.43 26.89
CA SER A 9 0.05 17.98 27.12
C SER A 9 -0.21 16.68 26.36
N GLN A 10 -0.77 15.69 27.04
CA GLN A 10 -1.12 14.39 26.45
C GLN A 10 -2.04 14.54 25.22
N GLU A 11 -2.83 15.61 25.18
CA GLU A 11 -3.66 15.99 24.04
C GLU A 11 -2.84 16.38 22.81
N LEU A 12 -1.77 17.17 22.98
CA LEU A 12 -0.88 17.57 21.88
C LEU A 12 -0.12 16.37 21.32
N LEU A 13 0.38 15.47 22.18
CA LEU A 13 1.03 14.24 21.73
C LEU A 13 0.07 13.34 20.93
N THR A 14 -1.19 13.29 21.33
CA THR A 14 -2.23 12.53 20.61
C THR A 14 -2.52 13.16 19.25
N LEU A 15 -2.61 14.49 19.20
CA LEU A 15 -2.84 15.24 17.96
C LEU A 15 -1.68 15.08 16.97
N TYR A 16 -0.43 15.25 17.42
CA TYR A 16 0.75 15.06 16.55
C TYR A 16 0.91 13.64 16.04
N LYS A 17 0.58 12.64 16.86
CA LYS A 17 0.53 11.24 16.40
C LYS A 17 -0.51 11.08 15.30
N ARG A 18 -1.72 11.58 15.52
CA ARG A 18 -2.80 11.51 14.52
C ARG A 18 -2.41 12.18 13.20
N GLU A 19 -1.86 13.40 13.26
CA GLU A 19 -1.38 14.11 12.07
C GLU A 19 -0.27 13.35 11.35
N SER A 20 0.65 12.73 12.09
CA SER A 20 1.73 11.93 11.50
C SER A 20 1.18 10.68 10.80
N TYR A 21 0.20 10.00 11.40
CA TYR A 21 -0.47 8.86 10.78
C TYR A 21 -1.24 9.25 9.52
N GLU A 22 -1.95 10.38 9.54
CA GLU A 22 -2.65 10.89 8.34
C GLU A 22 -1.69 11.20 7.19
N ARG A 23 -0.54 11.84 7.50
CA ARG A 23 0.49 12.11 6.48
C ARG A 23 1.07 10.83 5.90
N PHE A 24 1.40 9.87 6.76
CA PHE A 24 1.91 8.57 6.32
C PHE A 24 0.90 7.84 5.42
N ARG A 25 -0.37 7.85 5.81
CA ARG A 25 -1.46 7.23 5.04
C ARG A 25 -1.61 7.85 3.65
N LEU A 26 -1.55 9.18 3.56
CA LEU A 26 -1.58 9.89 2.26
C LEU A 26 -0.37 9.54 1.40
N GLN A 27 0.83 9.52 1.97
CA GLN A 27 2.05 9.12 1.25
C GLN A 27 1.99 7.68 0.74
N LEU A 28 1.46 6.76 1.55
CA LEU A 28 1.24 5.37 1.14
C LEU A 28 0.25 5.28 -0.02
N PHE A 29 -0.86 6.01 0.07
CA PHE A 29 -1.86 6.05 -0.99
C PHE A 29 -1.26 6.57 -2.32
N GLU A 30 -0.52 7.68 -2.27
CA GLU A 30 0.18 8.24 -3.43
C GLU A 30 1.20 7.26 -4.01
N ALA A 31 1.98 6.58 -3.15
CA ALA A 31 2.94 5.57 -3.60
C ALA A 31 2.27 4.41 -4.35
N ILE A 32 1.09 3.96 -3.89
CA ILE A 32 0.34 2.90 -4.57
C ILE A 32 -0.21 3.39 -5.91
N GLU A 33 -0.73 4.61 -6.02
CA GLU A 33 -1.19 5.18 -7.30
C GLU A 33 -0.04 5.31 -8.32
N ILE A 34 1.16 5.67 -7.87
CA ILE A 34 2.36 5.69 -8.72
C ILE A 34 2.68 4.28 -9.20
N LEU A 35 2.72 3.29 -8.31
CA LEU A 35 2.96 1.89 -8.69
C LEU A 35 1.90 1.38 -9.68
N LEU A 36 0.62 1.64 -9.44
CA LEU A 36 -0.44 1.30 -10.39
C LEU A 36 -0.17 1.88 -11.78
N THR A 37 0.28 3.13 -11.84
CA THR A 37 0.64 3.79 -13.10
C THR A 37 1.85 3.12 -13.77
N ASP A 38 2.92 2.86 -13.00
CA ASP A 38 4.15 2.24 -13.49
C ASP A 38 3.93 0.83 -14.04
N PHE A 39 2.97 0.09 -13.47
CA PHE A 39 2.59 -1.25 -13.90
C PHE A 39 1.42 -1.28 -14.90
N GLU A 40 0.93 -0.12 -15.34
CA GLU A 40 -0.26 0.00 -16.21
C GLU A 40 -1.50 -0.72 -15.65
N MET A 41 -1.65 -0.74 -14.33
CA MET A 41 -2.73 -1.41 -13.59
C MET A 41 -3.78 -0.44 -13.07
N THR A 42 -5.03 -0.88 -13.02
CA THR A 42 -6.10 -0.19 -12.30
C THR A 42 -6.23 -0.68 -10.86
N TRP A 43 -7.02 0.05 -10.07
CA TRP A 43 -7.39 -0.40 -8.72
C TRP A 43 -8.15 -1.73 -8.72
N ASP A 44 -8.95 -2.01 -9.75
CA ASP A 44 -9.66 -3.29 -9.88
C ASP A 44 -8.67 -4.42 -10.19
N ASP A 45 -7.67 -4.18 -11.05
CA ASP A 45 -6.61 -5.17 -11.32
C ASP A 45 -5.81 -5.51 -10.05
N LEU A 46 -5.48 -4.50 -9.24
CA LEU A 46 -4.82 -4.72 -7.95
C LEU A 46 -5.71 -5.53 -6.99
N ALA A 47 -7.01 -5.26 -6.97
CA ALA A 47 -7.94 -6.00 -6.13
C ALA A 47 -8.07 -7.47 -6.57
N ASP A 48 -8.10 -7.72 -7.88
CA ASP A 48 -8.10 -9.07 -8.45
C ASP A 48 -6.80 -9.83 -8.11
N LYS A 49 -5.64 -9.15 -8.16
CA LYS A 49 -4.34 -9.74 -7.78
C LYS A 49 -4.27 -10.04 -6.29
N LEU A 50 -4.79 -9.14 -5.45
CA LEU A 50 -4.90 -9.40 -4.01
C LEU A 50 -5.85 -10.55 -3.71
N GLN A 51 -6.94 -10.69 -4.45
CA GLN A 51 -7.84 -11.83 -4.32
C GLN A 51 -7.13 -13.16 -4.66
N GLN A 52 -6.23 -13.17 -5.63
CA GLN A 52 -5.43 -14.36 -5.95
C GLN A 52 -4.48 -14.76 -4.82
N LEU A 53 -3.98 -13.80 -4.04
CA LEU A 53 -3.08 -14.05 -2.91
C LEU A 53 -3.82 -14.41 -1.62
N THR A 54 -4.92 -13.70 -1.33
CA THR A 54 -5.62 -13.76 -0.04
C THR A 54 -6.88 -14.62 -0.08
N CYS A 55 -7.36 -15.00 -1.26
CA CYS A 55 -8.66 -15.63 -1.50
C CYS A 55 -9.86 -14.78 -1.02
N VAL A 56 -9.66 -13.50 -0.71
CA VAL A 56 -10.70 -12.56 -0.28
C VAL A 56 -11.01 -11.60 -1.43
N GLY A 57 -12.20 -11.70 -1.99
CA GLY A 57 -12.66 -10.81 -3.04
C GLY A 57 -12.97 -9.41 -2.50
N THR A 58 -12.52 -8.37 -3.20
CA THR A 58 -12.83 -6.97 -2.92
C THR A 58 -12.80 -6.21 -4.25
N SER A 59 -13.60 -5.15 -4.41
CA SER A 59 -13.53 -4.30 -5.60
C SER A 59 -12.41 -3.26 -5.48
N GLY A 60 -11.90 -2.76 -6.61
CA GLY A 60 -10.90 -1.69 -6.62
C GLY A 60 -11.37 -0.41 -5.92
N ILE A 61 -12.66 -0.08 -6.03
CA ILE A 61 -13.24 1.07 -5.32
C ILE A 61 -13.17 0.87 -3.80
N THR A 62 -13.57 -0.30 -3.30
CA THR A 62 -13.53 -0.60 -1.87
C THR A 62 -12.09 -0.67 -1.36
N LEU A 63 -11.17 -1.22 -2.16
CA LEU A 63 -9.75 -1.25 -1.86
C LEU A 63 -9.16 0.16 -1.74
N LYS A 64 -9.47 1.02 -2.72
CA LYS A 64 -9.07 2.43 -2.75
C LYS A 64 -9.57 3.19 -1.54
N GLN A 65 -10.84 2.99 -1.15
CA GLN A 65 -11.42 3.59 0.05
C GLN A 65 -10.77 3.05 1.33
N LYS A 66 -10.47 1.75 1.40
CA LYS A 66 -9.80 1.13 2.54
C LYS A 66 -8.43 1.77 2.79
N ILE A 67 -7.60 1.92 1.76
CA ILE A 67 -6.28 2.57 1.90
C ILE A 67 -6.42 4.09 2.08
N GLY A 68 -7.38 4.68 1.37
CA GLY A 68 -7.61 6.12 1.35
C GLY A 68 -8.30 6.69 2.59
N TRP A 69 -8.96 5.89 3.43
CA TRP A 69 -9.72 6.39 4.60
C TRP A 69 -9.62 5.52 5.86
N SER A 70 -9.10 4.29 5.83
CA SER A 70 -9.06 3.44 7.03
C SER A 70 -7.86 3.77 7.92
N GLU A 71 -8.11 3.99 9.21
CA GLU A 71 -7.08 4.11 10.25
C GLU A 71 -6.46 2.74 10.62
N SER A 72 -7.02 1.62 10.13
CA SER A 72 -6.56 0.26 10.46
C SER A 72 -6.17 -0.51 9.20
N LEU A 73 -4.99 -0.20 8.68
CA LEU A 73 -4.28 -1.08 7.75
C LEU A 73 -3.40 -2.01 8.58
N THR A 74 -3.60 -3.31 8.44
CA THR A 74 -2.76 -4.31 9.10
C THR A 74 -1.45 -4.47 8.33
N ASP A 75 -0.36 -4.78 9.04
CA ASP A 75 0.94 -5.05 8.41
C ASP A 75 0.84 -6.20 7.39
N GLU A 76 0.04 -7.22 7.69
CA GLU A 76 -0.25 -8.34 6.78
C GLU A 76 -0.85 -7.84 5.45
N PHE A 77 -1.85 -6.97 5.50
CA PHE A 77 -2.46 -6.40 4.30
C PHE A 77 -1.47 -5.54 3.50
N LEU A 78 -0.61 -4.77 4.17
CA LEU A 78 0.44 -3.99 3.51
C LEU A 78 1.49 -4.90 2.83
N ASN A 79 1.83 -6.01 3.47
CA ASN A 79 2.73 -7.02 2.90
C ASN A 79 2.11 -7.69 1.67
N ASP A 80 0.82 -7.99 1.68
CA ASP A 80 0.13 -8.55 0.52
C ASP A 80 0.13 -7.58 -0.67
N VAL A 81 -0.13 -6.29 -0.43
CA VAL A 81 -0.04 -5.25 -1.46
C VAL A 81 1.38 -5.15 -2.01
N ALA A 82 2.40 -5.14 -1.14
CA ALA A 82 3.80 -5.13 -1.56
C ALA A 82 4.19 -6.39 -2.35
N ALA A 83 3.62 -7.55 -2.00
CA ALA A 83 3.86 -8.81 -2.69
C ALA A 83 3.33 -8.76 -4.14
N VAL A 84 2.16 -8.16 -4.39
CA VAL A 84 1.65 -7.98 -5.77
C VAL A 84 2.67 -7.25 -6.64
N PHE A 85 3.13 -6.08 -6.20
CA PHE A 85 4.09 -5.29 -7.00
C PHE A 85 5.48 -5.95 -7.09
N SER A 86 5.90 -6.70 -6.08
CA SER A 86 7.15 -7.47 -6.11
C SER A 86 7.09 -8.65 -7.08
N MET A 87 5.95 -9.32 -7.17
CA MET A 87 5.70 -10.39 -8.15
C MET A 87 5.64 -9.85 -9.57
N GLU A 88 5.05 -8.67 -9.77
CA GLU A 88 5.01 -8.00 -11.07
C GLU A 88 6.38 -7.46 -11.50
N LEU A 89 7.23 -7.01 -10.56
CA LEU A 89 8.64 -6.70 -10.83
C LEU A 89 9.38 -7.92 -11.41
N HIS A 90 9.08 -9.13 -10.92
CA HIS A 90 9.62 -10.36 -11.50
C HIS A 90 9.04 -10.70 -12.88
N LEU A 91 7.85 -10.20 -13.24
CA LEU A 91 7.26 -10.37 -14.58
C LEU A 91 7.83 -9.37 -15.59
N ILE A 92 8.01 -8.10 -15.20
CA ILE A 92 8.60 -7.06 -16.05
C ILE A 92 10.10 -7.30 -16.28
N PHE A 93 10.84 -7.73 -15.25
CA PHE A 93 12.27 -8.00 -15.35
C PHE A 93 12.63 -9.45 -15.69
N ARG A 94 11.68 -10.29 -16.14
CA ARG A 94 12.13 -11.53 -16.80
C ARG A 94 12.96 -11.10 -18.01
N PRO A 95 14.27 -11.45 -18.08
CA PRO A 95 14.96 -11.32 -19.35
C PRO A 95 14.15 -12.14 -20.35
N ARG A 96 13.60 -11.49 -21.37
CA ARG A 96 13.08 -12.19 -22.53
C ARG A 96 14.24 -13.00 -23.06
N LEU A 97 14.28 -14.29 -22.73
CA LEU A 97 15.27 -15.20 -23.27
C LEU A 97 15.18 -15.03 -24.80
N PRO A 98 16.31 -14.77 -25.50
CA PRO A 98 16.27 -14.63 -26.95
C PRO A 98 15.89 -15.98 -27.55
N GLY A 99 14.59 -16.19 -27.81
CA GLY A 99 14.08 -17.47 -28.31
C GLY A 99 12.58 -17.73 -28.16
N THR A 100 11.86 -17.05 -27.27
CA THR A 100 10.39 -17.20 -27.21
C THR A 100 9.69 -16.19 -28.11
N LEU A 101 9.54 -16.58 -29.38
CA LEU A 101 8.58 -16.00 -30.33
C LEU A 101 7.21 -16.64 -30.06
N LEU A 102 6.18 -15.81 -29.87
CA LEU A 102 4.79 -16.14 -30.21
C LEU A 102 4.46 -15.42 -31.52
#